data_AF-A0A343TFI1-F1
#
_entry.id   AF-A0A343TFI1-F1
#
_cell.length_a   1.000
_cell.length_b   1.000
_cell.length_c   1.000
_cell.angle_alpha   90.00
_cell.angle_beta   90.00
_cell.angle_gamma   90.00
#
_symmetry.space_group_name_H-M   'P 1'
#
loop_
_entity.id
_entity.type
_entity.pdbx_description
1 polymer ?
#
loop_
_entity_poly.entity_id
_entity_poly.type
_entity_poly.pdbx_seq_one_letter_code
_entity_poly.pdbx_strand_id
1 'polypeptide(L)'
;MLRDALSVLPRSDDGIGTAIVGGVLLFLTVVVVPLWVALLVATPVALLAAPIALAPALVLRGYYVRVIQSGLAGETSVPSFVGWGGLYRTGVASLLLSGALLLPAAVLVALGGAAGAVIQLGRVDLGGMAEPVYAVSIAFLSVLLVGYLLAFLYLRPAALSCFAATGRLAAGLSPRRILRVAASGGFATGWLVAMFVTLAGLVLVGPFVAVLIGFPLLFVVRVVAHNLYGRGASETLGQEASETLDSTVPGDARDPTDPERSAGGVEPVAIDGEIPPEPSPEIQVGRRVPLTASDVLSRAAAREGESLQADPSDGNGAEETGDDSASFEWADVDDQ
;
A
#
# COMPACT_ATOMS: atom_id res chain seq x y z
N MET A 1 1.92 1.31 19.03
CA MET A 1 2.57 0.77 17.82
C MET A 1 2.56 -0.75 17.75
N LEU A 2 3.32 -1.49 18.56
CA LEU A 2 3.35 -2.97 18.48
C LEU A 2 1.98 -3.58 18.82
N ARG A 3 1.32 -3.06 19.88
CA ARG A 3 -0.03 -3.48 20.30
C ARG A 3 -1.09 -3.22 19.21
N ASP A 4 -1.01 -2.08 18.53
CA ASP A 4 -1.91 -1.69 17.43
C ASP A 4 -1.60 -2.39 16.11
N ALA A 5 -0.45 -3.07 16.00
CA ALA A 5 -0.09 -3.91 14.86
C ALA A 5 -0.51 -5.36 15.08
N LEU A 6 -0.47 -5.84 16.34
CA LEU A 6 -0.91 -7.18 16.72
C LEU A 6 -2.44 -7.31 16.80
N SER A 7 -3.16 -6.22 17.09
CA SER A 7 -4.64 -6.19 17.12
C SER A 7 -5.31 -6.23 15.74
N VAL A 8 -4.53 -6.08 14.66
CA VAL A 8 -5.00 -6.10 13.27
C VAL A 8 -5.38 -7.51 12.80
N LEU A 9 -4.64 -8.52 13.25
CA LEU A 9 -4.81 -9.90 12.78
C LEU A 9 -6.10 -10.59 13.27
N PRO A 10 -6.53 -10.40 14.53
CA PRO A 10 -7.75 -11.04 15.04
C PRO A 10 -9.06 -10.38 14.59
N ARG A 11 -9.01 -9.18 13.97
CA ARG A 11 -10.19 -8.32 13.77
C ARG A 11 -10.66 -8.20 12.32
N SER A 12 -9.95 -8.80 11.38
CA SER A 12 -10.37 -8.89 9.98
C SER A 12 -11.10 -10.21 9.74
N ASP A 13 -12.37 -10.16 9.32
CA ASP A 13 -13.17 -11.34 8.97
C ASP A 13 -12.51 -12.22 7.88
N ASP A 14 -11.58 -11.66 7.07
CA ASP A 14 -10.85 -12.33 5.99
C ASP A 14 -9.34 -12.56 6.25
N GLY A 15 -8.87 -12.36 7.49
CA GLY A 15 -7.43 -12.40 7.83
C GLY A 15 -6.78 -13.76 7.55
N ILE A 16 -7.49 -14.83 7.86
CA ILE A 16 -7.02 -16.22 7.66
C ILE A 16 -6.92 -16.54 6.16
N GLY A 17 -7.94 -16.18 5.37
CA GLY A 17 -7.94 -16.40 3.92
C GLY A 17 -6.77 -15.67 3.24
N THR A 18 -6.52 -14.42 3.65
CA THR A 18 -5.40 -13.62 3.17
C THR A 18 -4.06 -14.25 3.56
N ALA A 19 -3.92 -14.76 4.79
CA ALA A 19 -2.70 -15.43 5.24
C ALA A 19 -2.42 -16.73 4.46
N ILE A 20 -3.46 -17.52 4.16
CA ILE A 20 -3.35 -18.75 3.38
C ILE A 20 -2.94 -18.43 1.94
N VAL A 21 -3.65 -17.53 1.26
CA VAL A 21 -3.33 -17.14 -0.12
C VAL A 21 -1.93 -16.54 -0.22
N GLY A 22 -1.58 -15.64 0.70
CA GLY A 22 -0.24 -15.07 0.79
C GLY A 22 0.85 -16.11 1.07
N GLY A 23 0.56 -17.09 1.94
CA GLY A 23 1.44 -18.22 2.21
C GLY A 23 1.66 -19.11 0.99
N VAL A 24 0.62 -19.43 0.23
CA VAL A 24 0.73 -20.19 -1.03
C VAL A 24 1.54 -19.42 -2.06
N LEU A 25 1.32 -18.12 -2.22
CA LEU A 25 2.12 -17.28 -3.12
C LEU A 25 3.59 -17.22 -2.70
N LEU A 26 3.86 -17.15 -1.40
CA LEU A 26 5.21 -17.17 -0.85
C LEU A 26 5.88 -18.51 -1.14
N PHE A 27 5.19 -19.63 -0.89
CA PHE A 27 5.68 -20.97 -1.20
C PHE A 27 6.00 -21.11 -2.70
N LEU A 28 5.05 -20.73 -3.56
CA LEU A 28 5.19 -20.79 -5.00
C LEU A 28 6.38 -19.94 -5.48
N THR A 29 6.57 -18.75 -4.89
CA THR A 29 7.74 -17.91 -5.17
C THR A 29 9.05 -18.61 -4.82
N VAL A 30 9.13 -19.23 -3.63
CA VAL A 30 10.34 -19.90 -3.15
C VAL A 30 10.66 -21.17 -3.96
N VAL A 31 9.67 -21.83 -4.56
CA VAL A 31 9.87 -23.04 -5.36
C VAL A 31 10.06 -22.75 -6.85
N VAL A 32 9.18 -21.95 -7.45
CA VAL A 32 9.15 -21.72 -8.91
C VAL A 32 10.32 -20.87 -9.37
N VAL A 33 10.71 -19.84 -8.61
CA VAL A 33 11.82 -18.95 -9.01
C VAL A 33 13.15 -19.70 -9.12
N PRO A 34 13.63 -20.48 -8.12
CA PRO A 34 14.88 -21.21 -8.27
C PRO A 34 14.79 -22.32 -9.32
N LEU A 35 13.64 -22.98 -9.47
CA LEU A 35 13.44 -23.96 -10.53
C LEU A 35 13.58 -23.32 -11.92
N TRP A 36 12.97 -22.14 -12.11
CA TRP A 36 13.10 -21.37 -13.34
C TRP A 36 14.53 -20.90 -13.58
N VAL A 37 15.26 -20.46 -12.54
CA VAL A 37 16.67 -20.09 -12.66
C VAL A 37 17.53 -21.30 -13.05
N ALA A 38 17.32 -22.46 -12.44
CA ALA A 38 18.02 -23.69 -12.81
C ALA A 38 17.73 -24.09 -14.27
N LEU A 39 16.47 -23.95 -14.69
CA LEU A 39 16.05 -24.20 -16.08
C LEU A 39 16.68 -23.20 -17.06
N LEU A 40 16.82 -21.93 -16.66
CA LEU A 40 17.48 -20.88 -17.45
C LEU A 40 18.96 -21.17 -17.66
N VAL A 41 19.65 -21.72 -16.65
CA VAL A 41 21.04 -22.16 -16.78
C VAL A 41 21.16 -23.35 -17.73
N ALA A 42 20.23 -24.30 -17.67
CA ALA A 42 20.22 -25.46 -18.57
C ALA A 42 19.83 -25.09 -20.01
N THR A 43 18.88 -24.16 -20.18
CA THR A 43 18.31 -23.79 -21.47
C THR A 43 18.01 -22.29 -21.53
N PRO A 44 18.69 -21.51 -22.39
CA PRO A 44 18.47 -20.07 -22.47
C PRO A 44 17.04 -19.69 -22.93
N VAL A 45 16.37 -20.60 -23.66
CA VAL A 45 14.97 -20.43 -24.10
C VAL A 45 14.00 -20.31 -22.91
N ALA A 46 14.36 -20.80 -21.72
CA ALA A 46 13.55 -20.68 -20.51
C ALA A 46 13.32 -19.21 -20.09
N LEU A 47 14.07 -18.26 -20.63
CA LEU A 47 13.82 -16.82 -20.45
C LEU A 47 12.39 -16.43 -20.84
N LEU A 48 11.79 -17.09 -21.84
CA LEU A 48 10.41 -16.84 -22.27
C LEU A 48 9.38 -17.17 -21.18
N ALA A 49 9.71 -18.06 -20.24
CA ALA A 49 8.85 -18.41 -19.11
C ALA A 49 8.93 -17.40 -17.95
N ALA A 50 9.81 -16.39 -18.02
CA ALA A 50 10.02 -15.44 -16.93
C ALA A 50 8.74 -14.75 -16.43
N PRO A 51 7.81 -14.26 -17.29
CA PRO A 51 6.60 -13.59 -16.82
C PRO A 51 5.73 -14.49 -15.94
N ILE A 52 5.62 -15.77 -16.30
CA ILE A 52 4.81 -16.76 -15.57
C ILE A 52 5.53 -17.20 -14.30
N ALA A 53 6.83 -17.52 -14.41
CA ALA A 53 7.65 -17.96 -13.28
C ALA A 53 7.78 -16.88 -12.19
N LEU A 54 7.86 -15.61 -12.59
CA LEU A 54 7.96 -14.49 -11.66
C LEU A 54 6.61 -13.97 -11.18
N ALA A 55 5.49 -14.36 -11.78
CA ALA A 55 4.16 -13.85 -11.44
C ALA A 55 3.82 -13.94 -9.94
N PRO A 56 4.08 -15.06 -9.23
CA PRO A 56 3.80 -15.15 -7.79
C PRO A 56 4.62 -14.14 -6.99
N ALA A 57 5.90 -13.99 -7.34
CA ALA A 57 6.82 -13.07 -6.67
C ALA A 57 6.41 -11.60 -6.92
N LEU A 58 5.96 -11.30 -8.13
CA LEU A 58 5.51 -9.96 -8.53
C LEU A 58 4.21 -9.58 -7.82
N VAL A 59 3.21 -10.47 -7.82
CA VAL A 59 1.96 -10.22 -7.08
C VAL A 59 2.24 -9.99 -5.60
N LEU A 60 3.11 -10.80 -4.99
CA LEU A 60 3.47 -10.68 -3.58
C LEU A 60 4.17 -9.35 -3.28
N ARG A 61 5.07 -8.89 -4.15
CA ARG A 61 5.70 -7.57 -4.04
C ARG A 61 4.68 -6.43 -4.14
N GLY A 62 3.73 -6.51 -5.07
CA GLY A 62 2.67 -5.51 -5.20
C GLY A 62 1.76 -5.47 -3.98
N TYR A 63 1.48 -6.65 -3.40
CA TYR A 63 0.72 -6.76 -2.17
C TYR A 63 1.44 -6.08 -1.00
N TYR A 64 2.75 -6.28 -0.83
CA TYR A 64 3.51 -5.58 0.20
C TYR A 64 3.49 -4.06 0.05
N VAL A 65 3.46 -3.53 -1.18
CA VAL A 65 3.27 -2.09 -1.41
C VAL A 65 1.88 -1.65 -0.92
N ARG A 66 0.83 -2.43 -1.21
CA ARG A 66 -0.53 -2.16 -0.69
C ARG A 66 -0.58 -2.18 0.84
N VAL A 67 0.15 -3.10 1.48
CA VAL A 67 0.27 -3.14 2.95
C VAL A 67 0.97 -1.91 3.51
N ILE A 68 2.01 -1.41 2.83
CA ILE A 68 2.65 -0.13 3.19
C ILE A 68 1.65 1.02 3.06
N GLN A 69 0.82 1.05 2.01
CA GLN A 69 -0.23 2.06 1.84
C GLN A 69 -1.22 2.06 3.01
N SER A 70 -1.71 0.90 3.42
CA SER A 70 -2.57 0.78 4.61
C SER A 70 -1.86 1.24 5.88
N GLY A 71 -0.56 0.95 6.01
CA GLY A 71 0.26 1.46 7.11
C GLY A 71 0.39 2.98 7.11
N LEU A 72 0.54 3.60 5.93
CA LEU A 72 0.57 5.06 5.77
C LEU A 72 -0.78 5.70 6.12
N ALA A 73 -1.89 5.05 5.74
CA ALA A 73 -3.25 5.50 6.02
C ALA A 73 -3.69 5.23 7.48
N GLY A 74 -2.87 4.52 8.28
CA GLY A 74 -3.20 4.16 9.66
C GLY A 74 -4.29 3.09 9.78
N GLU A 75 -4.61 2.38 8.70
CA GLU A 75 -5.62 1.33 8.68
C GLU A 75 -5.26 0.18 9.62
N THR A 76 -6.29 -0.43 10.21
CA THR A 76 -6.17 -1.54 11.17
C THR A 76 -6.66 -2.88 10.61
N SER A 77 -7.01 -2.93 9.33
CA SER A 77 -7.39 -4.14 8.60
C SER A 77 -6.32 -4.56 7.60
N VAL A 78 -6.15 -5.87 7.41
CA VAL A 78 -5.23 -6.39 6.39
C VAL A 78 -5.87 -6.22 5.00
N PRO A 79 -5.15 -5.68 3.99
CA PRO A 79 -5.68 -5.56 2.63
C PRO A 79 -6.01 -6.91 2.01
N SER A 80 -7.05 -6.96 1.18
CA SER A 80 -7.38 -8.16 0.42
C SER A 80 -6.53 -8.32 -0.85
N PHE A 81 -6.48 -9.54 -1.39
CA PHE A 81 -5.77 -9.88 -2.64
C PHE A 81 -6.55 -9.50 -3.92
N VAL A 82 -7.63 -8.73 -3.81
CA VAL A 82 -8.46 -8.35 -4.97
C VAL A 82 -7.67 -7.50 -5.96
N GLY A 83 -7.94 -7.67 -7.26
CA GLY A 83 -7.28 -6.92 -8.33
C GLY A 83 -5.86 -7.39 -8.62
N TRP A 84 -5.67 -8.70 -8.85
CA TRP A 84 -4.40 -9.35 -9.16
C TRP A 84 -3.58 -8.63 -10.24
N GLY A 85 -4.21 -8.14 -11.31
CA GLY A 85 -3.52 -7.38 -12.36
C GLY A 85 -2.89 -6.07 -11.85
N GLY A 86 -3.57 -5.39 -10.92
CA GLY A 86 -3.02 -4.22 -10.24
C GLY A 86 -1.84 -4.59 -9.34
N LEU A 87 -1.96 -5.68 -8.57
CA LEU A 87 -0.86 -6.21 -7.74
C LEU A 87 0.36 -6.58 -8.59
N TYR A 88 0.17 -7.27 -9.72
CA TYR A 88 1.26 -7.62 -10.63
C TYR A 88 1.97 -6.37 -11.16
N ARG A 89 1.23 -5.37 -11.66
CA ARG A 89 1.81 -4.12 -12.18
C ARG A 89 2.57 -3.35 -11.10
N THR A 90 2.00 -3.21 -9.91
CA THR A 90 2.67 -2.58 -8.77
C THR A 90 3.89 -3.39 -8.32
N GLY A 91 3.82 -4.71 -8.43
CA GLY A 91 4.93 -5.63 -8.21
C GLY A 91 6.10 -5.42 -9.17
N VAL A 92 5.81 -5.27 -10.46
CA VAL A 92 6.80 -4.93 -11.49
C VAL A 92 7.44 -3.59 -11.19
N ALA A 93 6.63 -2.57 -10.86
CA ALA A 93 7.13 -1.25 -10.48
C ALA A 93 8.06 -1.34 -9.23
N SER A 94 7.66 -2.08 -8.20
CA SER A 94 8.47 -2.34 -7.00
C SER A 94 9.77 -3.10 -7.31
N LEU A 95 9.73 -4.03 -8.26
CA LEU A 95 10.92 -4.74 -8.74
C LEU A 95 11.87 -3.81 -9.49
N LEU A 96 11.36 -3.01 -10.43
CA LEU A 96 12.13 -2.02 -11.18
C LEU A 96 12.76 -0.98 -10.25
N LEU A 97 12.01 -0.53 -9.24
CA LEU A 97 12.52 0.34 -8.19
C LEU A 97 13.69 -0.30 -7.45
N SER A 98 13.51 -1.53 -6.95
CA SER A 98 14.57 -2.25 -6.25
C SER A 98 15.79 -2.49 -7.14
N GLY A 99 15.58 -2.80 -8.42
CA GLY A 99 16.64 -3.02 -9.40
C GLY A 99 17.41 -1.74 -9.72
N ALA A 100 16.72 -0.62 -9.90
CA ALA A 100 17.34 0.69 -10.09
C ALA A 100 18.20 1.11 -8.88
N LEU A 101 17.73 0.84 -7.66
CA LEU A 101 18.54 1.04 -6.45
C LEU A 101 19.70 0.04 -6.32
N LEU A 102 19.71 -1.08 -7.03
CA LEU A 102 20.84 -2.04 -7.02
C LEU A 102 21.83 -1.81 -8.16
N LEU A 103 21.51 -1.00 -9.16
CA LEU A 103 22.38 -0.72 -10.30
C LEU A 103 23.79 -0.27 -9.89
N PRO A 104 23.98 0.67 -8.95
CA PRO A 104 25.33 1.09 -8.54
C PRO A 104 26.16 -0.06 -7.98
N ALA A 105 25.56 -0.95 -7.18
CA ALA A 105 26.24 -2.16 -6.69
C ALA A 105 26.58 -3.13 -7.83
N ALA A 106 25.66 -3.34 -8.77
CA ALA A 106 25.89 -4.21 -9.92
C ALA A 106 27.04 -3.68 -10.80
N VAL A 107 27.08 -2.36 -11.03
CA VAL A 107 28.18 -1.70 -11.75
C VAL A 107 29.50 -1.85 -11.00
N LEU A 108 29.50 -1.65 -9.68
CA LEU A 108 30.68 -1.81 -8.84
C LEU A 108 31.26 -3.24 -8.93
N VAL A 109 30.40 -4.25 -8.83
CA VAL A 109 30.79 -5.67 -8.96
C VAL A 109 31.29 -5.98 -10.36
N ALA A 110 30.60 -5.49 -11.40
CA ALA A 110 31.01 -5.71 -12.79
C ALA A 110 32.38 -5.08 -13.10
N LEU A 111 32.61 -3.84 -12.65
CA LEU A 111 33.88 -3.16 -12.81
C LEU A 111 35.01 -3.86 -12.04
N GLY A 112 34.75 -4.26 -10.79
CA GLY A 112 35.71 -5.00 -9.98
C GLY A 112 36.07 -6.37 -10.57
N GLY A 113 35.06 -7.10 -11.05
CA GLY A 113 35.24 -8.38 -11.73
C GLY A 113 36.00 -8.24 -13.05
N ALA A 114 35.69 -7.22 -13.86
CA ALA A 114 36.41 -6.93 -15.09
C ALA A 114 37.87 -6.56 -14.83
N ALA A 115 38.15 -5.71 -13.83
CA ALA A 115 39.50 -5.37 -13.42
C ALA A 115 40.27 -6.60 -12.94
N GLY A 116 39.66 -7.45 -12.11
CA GLY A 116 40.26 -8.71 -11.66
C GLY A 116 40.56 -9.67 -12.81
N ALA A 117 39.65 -9.79 -13.78
CA ALA A 117 39.88 -10.63 -14.97
C ALA A 117 41.06 -10.13 -15.82
N VAL A 118 41.18 -8.81 -16.04
CA VAL A 118 42.29 -8.21 -16.81
C VAL A 118 43.65 -8.51 -16.17
N ILE A 119 43.74 -8.41 -14.84
CA ILE A 119 44.96 -8.72 -14.08
C ILE A 119 45.29 -10.22 -14.19
N GLN A 120 44.31 -11.10 -13.95
CA GLN A 120 44.51 -12.55 -14.01
C GLN A 120 44.92 -13.06 -15.39
N LEU A 121 44.49 -12.38 -16.45
CA LEU A 121 44.89 -12.70 -17.83
C LEU A 121 46.30 -12.17 -18.19
N GLY A 122 47.03 -11.55 -17.26
CA GLY A 122 48.39 -11.04 -17.47
C GLY A 122 48.45 -9.84 -18.42
N ARG A 123 47.33 -9.12 -18.63
CA ARG A 123 47.29 -7.94 -19.51
C ARG A 123 47.82 -6.68 -18.86
N VAL A 124 48.08 -6.72 -17.56
CA VAL A 124 48.70 -5.65 -16.77
C VAL A 124 49.80 -6.29 -15.93
N ASP A 125 51.04 -5.88 -16.14
CA ASP A 125 52.17 -6.31 -15.31
C ASP A 125 52.31 -5.37 -14.10
N LEU A 126 52.01 -5.90 -12.92
CA LEU A 126 52.12 -5.20 -11.64
C LEU A 126 53.40 -5.60 -10.88
N GLY A 127 54.28 -6.40 -11.49
CA GLY A 127 55.51 -6.92 -10.88
C GLY A 127 55.26 -7.67 -9.56
N GLY A 128 56.23 -7.63 -8.65
CA GLY A 128 56.14 -8.28 -7.33
C GLY A 128 55.08 -7.71 -6.37
N MET A 129 54.40 -6.61 -6.75
CA MET A 129 53.34 -5.97 -5.96
C MET A 129 51.93 -6.39 -6.40
N ALA A 130 51.79 -7.26 -7.41
CA ALA A 130 50.50 -7.68 -7.95
C ALA A 130 49.56 -8.28 -6.90
N GLU A 131 50.04 -9.29 -6.17
CA GLU A 131 49.30 -10.03 -5.13
C GLU A 131 48.78 -9.12 -4.00
N PRO A 132 49.63 -8.31 -3.31
CA PRO A 132 49.15 -7.46 -2.23
C PRO A 132 48.20 -6.36 -2.71
N VAL A 133 48.46 -5.75 -3.88
CA VAL A 133 47.58 -4.71 -4.45
C VAL A 133 46.21 -5.28 -4.81
N TYR A 134 46.18 -6.49 -5.39
CA TYR A 134 44.95 -7.18 -5.74
C TYR A 134 44.14 -7.55 -4.49
N ALA A 135 44.78 -8.12 -3.47
CA ALA A 135 44.13 -8.48 -2.20
C ALA A 135 43.51 -7.25 -1.51
N VAL A 136 44.25 -6.14 -1.42
CA VAL A 136 43.75 -4.88 -0.83
C VAL A 136 42.59 -4.32 -1.65
N SER A 137 42.65 -4.38 -2.97
CA SER A 137 41.59 -3.89 -3.86
C SER A 137 40.29 -4.69 -3.69
N ILE A 138 40.36 -6.02 -3.61
CA ILE A 138 39.20 -6.87 -3.34
C ILE A 138 38.62 -6.58 -1.96
N ALA A 139 39.48 -6.48 -0.94
CA ALA A 139 39.02 -6.20 0.42
C ALA A 139 38.28 -4.86 0.48
N PHE A 140 38.84 -3.81 -0.13
CA PHE A 140 38.22 -2.49 -0.22
C PHE A 140 36.89 -2.53 -0.98
N LEU A 141 36.84 -3.18 -2.15
CA LEU A 141 35.64 -3.34 -2.94
C LEU A 141 34.55 -4.09 -2.17
N SER A 142 34.93 -5.13 -1.42
CA SER A 142 34.04 -5.93 -0.60
C SER A 142 33.44 -5.10 0.54
N VAL A 143 34.26 -4.31 1.24
CA VAL A 143 33.80 -3.38 2.29
C VAL A 143 32.83 -2.35 1.71
N LEU A 144 33.16 -1.76 0.55
CA LEU A 144 32.29 -0.79 -0.13
C LEU A 144 30.96 -1.42 -0.55
N LEU A 145 31.00 -2.63 -1.10
CA LEU A 145 29.82 -3.39 -1.50
C LEU A 145 28.95 -3.73 -0.29
N VAL A 146 29.54 -4.25 0.79
CA VAL A 146 28.80 -4.56 2.03
C VAL A 146 28.17 -3.30 2.61
N GLY A 147 28.93 -2.20 2.69
CA GLY A 147 28.42 -0.90 3.14
C GLY A 147 27.25 -0.42 2.27
N TYR A 148 27.36 -0.56 0.95
CA TYR A 148 26.28 -0.24 0.03
C TYR A 148 25.05 -1.13 0.24
N LEU A 149 25.23 -2.44 0.42
CA LEU A 149 24.12 -3.37 0.62
C LEU A 149 23.40 -3.12 1.95
N LEU A 150 24.13 -2.71 3.00
CA LEU A 150 23.54 -2.28 4.26
C LEU A 150 22.75 -0.98 4.10
N ALA A 151 23.30 0.00 3.37
CA ALA A 151 22.57 1.21 3.01
C ALA A 151 21.31 0.87 2.20
N PHE A 152 21.42 0.00 1.20
CA PHE A 152 20.28 -0.49 0.41
C PHE A 152 19.21 -1.15 1.28
N LEU A 153 19.61 -1.97 2.27
CA LEU A 153 18.67 -2.62 3.19
C LEU A 153 17.83 -1.60 3.99
N TYR A 154 18.42 -0.46 4.34
CA TYR A 154 17.74 0.63 5.03
C TYR A 154 16.95 1.55 4.09
N LEU A 155 17.53 1.93 2.95
CA LEU A 155 16.90 2.86 1.99
C LEU A 155 15.76 2.23 1.19
N ARG A 156 15.82 0.92 0.91
CA ARG A 156 14.79 0.23 0.12
C ARG A 156 13.37 0.37 0.72
N PRO A 157 13.12 0.10 2.01
CA PRO A 157 11.79 0.30 2.59
C PRO A 157 11.35 1.78 2.56
N ALA A 158 12.27 2.74 2.75
CA ALA A 158 11.93 4.17 2.63
C ALA A 158 11.50 4.54 1.20
N ALA A 159 12.21 4.03 0.19
CA ALA A 159 11.87 4.20 -1.21
C ALA A 159 10.51 3.57 -1.55
N LEU A 160 10.22 2.38 -0.99
CA LEU A 160 8.92 1.73 -1.14
C LEU A 160 7.79 2.54 -0.48
N SER A 161 8.01 3.17 0.68
CA SER A 161 7.02 4.07 1.30
C SER A 161 6.76 5.31 0.45
N CYS A 162 7.80 5.92 -0.14
CA CYS A 162 7.66 7.04 -1.07
C CYS A 162 6.84 6.67 -2.32
N PHE A 163 7.12 5.49 -2.88
CA PHE A 163 6.38 4.92 -4.01
C PHE A 163 4.94 4.59 -3.63
N ALA A 164 4.72 3.96 -2.48
CA ALA A 164 3.41 3.60 -1.96
C ALA A 164 2.51 4.83 -1.78
N ALA A 165 3.05 5.92 -1.22
CA ALA A 165 2.31 7.15 -0.97
C ALA A 165 1.83 7.88 -2.23
N THR A 166 2.53 7.73 -3.36
CA THR A 166 2.26 8.51 -4.58
C THR A 166 1.79 7.67 -5.76
N GLY A 167 2.02 6.36 -5.73
CA GLY A 167 1.85 5.45 -6.87
C GLY A 167 2.83 5.69 -8.02
N ARG A 168 3.76 6.65 -7.91
CA ARG A 168 4.68 7.05 -8.99
C ARG A 168 6.08 6.52 -8.72
N LEU A 169 6.65 5.82 -9.71
CA LEU A 169 8.03 5.31 -9.63
C LEU A 169 9.07 6.40 -9.40
N ALA A 170 8.88 7.56 -10.04
CA ALA A 170 9.77 8.71 -9.90
C ALA A 170 9.91 9.19 -8.45
N ALA A 171 8.83 9.13 -7.66
CA ALA A 171 8.87 9.53 -6.25
C ALA A 171 9.73 8.55 -5.42
N GLY A 172 9.64 7.26 -5.72
CA GLY A 172 10.46 6.22 -5.08
C GLY A 172 11.95 6.27 -5.47
N LEU A 173 12.30 6.97 -6.55
CA LEU A 173 13.67 7.15 -7.03
C LEU A 173 14.27 8.52 -6.70
N SER A 174 13.51 9.41 -6.08
CA SER A 174 13.96 10.78 -5.76
C SER A 174 14.88 10.79 -4.52
N PRO A 175 16.21 10.97 -4.66
CA PRO A 175 17.14 10.72 -3.55
C PRO A 175 16.88 11.62 -2.34
N ARG A 176 16.55 12.89 -2.59
CA ARG A 176 16.25 13.88 -1.54
C ARG A 176 15.05 13.44 -0.69
N ARG A 177 14.00 12.93 -1.32
CA ARG A 177 12.79 12.48 -0.61
C ARG A 177 13.04 11.20 0.16
N ILE A 178 13.70 10.23 -0.46
CA ILE A 178 14.06 8.97 0.20
C ILE A 178 14.92 9.27 1.44
N LEU A 179 15.93 10.13 1.30
CA LEU A 179 16.82 10.50 2.41
C LEU A 179 16.08 11.26 3.51
N ARG A 180 15.13 12.13 3.17
CA ARG A 180 14.31 12.84 4.17
C ARG A 180 13.46 11.87 5.01
N VAL A 181 12.78 10.93 4.36
CA VAL A 181 12.01 9.88 5.05
C VAL A 181 12.95 8.99 5.86
N ALA A 182 14.06 8.55 5.28
CA ALA A 182 15.03 7.67 5.92
C ALA A 182 15.73 8.33 7.12
N ALA A 183 15.93 9.66 7.09
CA ALA A 183 16.52 10.42 8.19
C ALA A 183 15.52 10.73 9.32
N SER A 184 14.24 10.41 9.15
CA SER A 184 13.22 10.69 10.16
C SER A 184 13.27 9.69 11.32
N GLY A 185 13.07 10.19 12.55
CA GLY A 185 13.05 9.36 13.76
C GLY A 185 11.89 8.36 13.76
N GLY A 186 10.72 8.76 13.26
CA GLY A 186 9.56 7.88 13.10
C GLY A 186 9.84 6.70 12.17
N PHE A 187 10.53 6.93 11.05
CA PHE A 187 10.89 5.85 10.14
C PHE A 187 11.96 4.93 10.72
N ALA A 188 13.00 5.50 11.35
CA ALA A 188 14.07 4.71 11.96
C ALA A 188 13.54 3.75 13.04
N THR A 189 12.64 4.23 13.90
CA THR A 189 11.99 3.40 14.91
C THR A 189 11.08 2.33 14.28
N GLY A 190 10.26 2.71 13.30
CA GLY A 190 9.43 1.75 12.54
C GLY A 190 10.26 0.65 11.87
N TRP A 191 11.39 1.02 11.26
CA TRP A 191 12.31 0.09 10.62
C TRP A 191 12.99 -0.85 11.62
N LEU A 192 13.46 -0.33 12.76
CA LEU A 192 14.08 -1.15 13.81
C LEU A 192 13.11 -2.18 14.38
N VAL A 193 11.86 -1.76 14.68
CA VAL A 193 10.82 -2.68 15.14
C VAL A 193 10.49 -3.71 14.06
N ALA A 194 10.38 -3.30 12.80
CA ALA A 194 10.14 -4.22 11.69
C ALA A 194 11.29 -5.22 11.50
N MET A 195 12.55 -4.80 11.67
CA MET A 195 13.72 -5.68 11.64
C MET A 195 13.67 -6.69 12.78
N PHE A 196 13.38 -6.24 14.00
CA PHE A 196 13.22 -7.13 15.14
C PHE A 196 12.10 -8.15 14.91
N VAL A 197 10.92 -7.71 14.45
CA VAL A 197 9.79 -8.58 14.12
C VAL A 197 10.16 -9.59 13.02
N THR A 198 10.87 -9.15 11.99
CA THR A 198 11.29 -10.03 10.90
C THR A 198 12.28 -11.08 11.39
N LEU A 199 13.26 -10.68 12.19
CA LEU A 199 14.29 -11.58 12.71
C LEU A 199 13.70 -12.58 13.72
N ALA A 200 12.93 -12.08 14.70
CA ALA A 200 12.25 -12.92 15.68
C ALA A 200 11.25 -13.86 15.00
N GLY A 201 10.48 -13.35 14.04
CA GLY A 201 9.56 -14.15 13.23
C GLY A 201 10.28 -15.21 12.41
N LEU A 202 11.45 -14.92 11.85
CA LEU A 202 12.24 -15.92 11.11
C LEU A 202 12.76 -17.04 12.04
N VAL A 203 13.28 -16.69 13.22
CA VAL A 203 13.76 -17.69 14.19
C VAL A 203 12.60 -18.56 14.68
N LEU A 204 11.45 -17.95 14.96
CA LEU A 204 10.27 -18.64 15.48
C LEU A 204 9.59 -19.53 14.41
N VAL A 205 9.43 -19.01 13.20
CA VAL A 205 8.67 -19.66 12.13
C VAL A 205 9.55 -20.58 11.27
N GLY A 206 10.86 -20.34 11.22
CA GLY A 206 11.83 -21.08 10.40
C GLY A 206 11.67 -22.60 10.45
N PRO A 207 11.58 -23.24 11.63
CA PRO A 207 11.38 -24.69 11.74
C PRO A 207 10.10 -25.20 11.06
N PHE A 208 9.04 -24.39 11.03
CA PHE A 208 7.75 -24.77 10.46
C PHE A 208 7.71 -24.69 8.92
N VAL A 209 8.71 -24.06 8.29
CA VAL A 209 8.80 -23.96 6.83
C VAL A 209 8.92 -25.35 6.19
N ALA A 210 9.61 -26.28 6.85
CA ALA A 210 9.75 -27.66 6.40
C ALA A 210 8.40 -28.41 6.28
N VAL A 211 7.39 -28.00 7.05
CA VAL A 211 6.05 -28.62 7.09
C VAL A 211 5.02 -27.80 6.30
N LEU A 212 5.48 -26.91 5.41
CA LEU A 212 4.65 -25.96 4.62
C LEU A 212 3.85 -24.93 5.43
N ILE A 213 3.45 -25.22 6.66
CA ILE A 213 2.67 -24.31 7.51
C ILE A 213 3.45 -23.04 7.91
N GLY A 214 4.79 -23.10 7.85
CA GLY A 214 5.64 -21.94 8.04
C GLY A 214 5.47 -20.85 6.98
N PHE A 215 5.01 -21.16 5.77
CA PHE A 215 4.86 -20.14 4.72
C PHE A 215 3.77 -19.10 5.02
N PRO A 216 2.52 -19.48 5.38
CA PRO A 216 1.52 -18.53 5.87
C PRO A 216 1.99 -17.68 7.05
N LEU A 217 2.69 -18.30 8.02
CA LEU A 217 3.23 -17.61 9.19
C LEU A 217 4.31 -16.57 8.80
N LEU A 218 5.26 -16.95 7.93
CA LEU A 218 6.27 -16.03 7.40
C LEU A 218 5.65 -14.90 6.59
N PHE A 219 4.57 -15.19 5.85
CA PHE A 219 3.82 -14.18 5.14
C PHE A 219 3.25 -13.15 6.12
N VAL A 220 2.58 -13.58 7.19
CA VAL A 220 2.06 -12.67 8.23
C VAL A 220 3.16 -11.82 8.85
N VAL A 221 4.31 -12.41 9.21
CA VAL A 221 5.47 -11.68 9.73
C VAL A 221 5.88 -10.57 8.76
N ARG A 222 5.93 -10.88 7.45
CA ARG A 222 6.24 -9.88 6.42
C ARG A 222 5.16 -8.80 6.32
N VAL A 223 3.88 -9.15 6.40
CA VAL A 223 2.79 -8.16 6.39
C VAL A 223 2.95 -7.17 7.54
N VAL A 224 3.19 -7.64 8.76
CA VAL A 224 3.42 -6.79 9.93
C VAL A 224 4.63 -5.87 9.71
N ALA A 225 5.75 -6.41 9.25
CA ALA A 225 6.96 -5.62 8.97
C ALA A 225 6.71 -4.51 7.93
N HIS A 226 5.98 -4.81 6.86
CA HIS A 226 5.66 -3.82 5.82
C HIS A 226 4.65 -2.76 6.28
N ASN A 227 3.70 -3.14 7.13
CA ASN A 227 2.79 -2.18 7.75
C ASN A 227 3.55 -1.19 8.66
N LEU A 228 4.54 -1.68 9.42
CA LEU A 228 5.41 -0.85 10.26
C LEU A 228 6.25 0.14 9.44
N TYR A 229 6.74 -0.24 8.26
CA TYR A 229 7.43 0.70 7.36
C TYR A 229 6.52 1.85 6.89
N GLY A 230 5.25 1.55 6.61
CA GLY A 230 4.25 2.57 6.27
C GLY A 230 3.94 3.49 7.44
N ARG A 231 3.65 2.93 8.62
CA ARG A 231 3.38 3.70 9.84
C ARG A 231 4.54 4.61 10.23
N GLY A 232 5.77 4.11 10.16
CA GLY A 232 6.97 4.91 10.46
C GLY A 232 7.19 6.08 9.49
N ALA A 233 6.79 5.94 8.23
CA ALA A 233 6.92 7.01 7.23
C ALA A 233 5.75 8.02 7.21
N SER A 234 4.61 7.67 7.81
CA SER A 234 3.34 8.40 7.70
C SER A 234 3.44 9.87 8.12
N GLU A 235 4.11 10.16 9.23
CA GLU A 235 4.28 11.52 9.76
C GLU A 235 4.98 12.43 8.76
N THR A 236 6.16 12.03 8.28
CA THR A 236 6.94 12.83 7.33
C THR A 236 6.26 13.02 5.99
N LEU A 237 5.63 11.97 5.47
CA LEU A 237 4.95 12.03 4.18
C LEU A 237 3.61 12.78 4.26
N GLY A 238 2.96 12.76 5.43
CA GLY A 238 1.77 13.55 5.72
C GLY A 238 2.09 15.04 5.82
N GLN A 239 3.18 15.42 6.49
CA GLN A 239 3.66 16.81 6.54
C GLN A 239 3.97 17.36 5.16
N GLU A 240 4.68 16.60 4.31
CA GLU A 240 4.96 17.01 2.92
C GLU A 240 3.66 17.25 2.13
N ALA A 241 2.67 16.38 2.28
CA ALA A 241 1.39 16.52 1.59
C ALA A 241 0.66 17.80 2.02
N SER A 242 0.62 18.10 3.34
CA SER A 242 0.01 19.31 3.87
C SER A 242 0.72 20.60 3.43
N GLU A 243 2.05 20.63 3.41
CA GLU A 243 2.84 21.78 2.93
C GLU A 243 2.60 22.05 1.44
N THR A 244 2.41 20.99 0.65
CA THR A 244 2.08 21.12 -0.78
C THR A 244 0.65 21.67 -0.98
N LEU A 245 -0.30 21.29 -0.13
CA LEU A 245 -1.67 21.82 -0.18
C LEU A 245 -1.71 23.30 0.21
N ASP A 246 -0.99 23.70 1.26
CA ASP A 246 -0.93 25.08 1.74
C ASP A 246 -0.28 26.03 0.72
N SER A 247 0.73 25.55 -0.01
CA SER A 247 1.39 26.31 -1.08
C SER A 247 0.61 26.37 -2.40
N THR A 248 -0.38 25.49 -2.62
CA THR A 248 -1.18 25.46 -3.85
C THR A 248 -2.46 26.28 -3.73
N VAL A 249 -2.93 26.57 -2.51
CA VAL A 249 -3.98 27.58 -2.28
C VAL A 249 -3.30 28.94 -2.35
N PRO A 250 -3.59 29.81 -3.35
CA PRO A 250 -3.14 31.18 -3.30
C PRO A 250 -3.71 31.76 -2.01
N GLY A 251 -2.83 32.22 -1.12
CA GLY A 251 -3.25 32.83 0.13
C GLY A 251 -4.30 33.89 -0.18
N ASP A 252 -5.53 33.62 0.24
CA ASP A 252 -6.47 34.67 0.61
C ASP A 252 -5.77 35.38 1.77
N ALA A 253 -4.90 36.32 1.41
CA ALA A 253 -4.28 37.25 2.32
C ALA A 253 -5.43 38.04 2.92
N ARG A 254 -6.04 37.46 3.95
CA ARG A 254 -6.92 38.14 4.89
C ARG A 254 -6.04 39.13 5.60
N ASP A 255 -5.92 40.29 4.97
CA ASP A 255 -5.46 41.50 5.59
C ASP A 255 -6.41 41.79 6.77
N PRO A 256 -5.96 41.70 8.02
CA PRO A 256 -6.79 42.00 9.18
C PRO A 256 -7.13 43.49 9.30
N THR A 257 -6.66 44.34 8.38
CA THR A 257 -6.77 45.80 8.47
C THR A 257 -7.68 46.47 7.43
N ASP A 258 -8.59 45.72 6.80
CA ASP A 258 -9.65 46.30 5.98
C ASP A 258 -10.99 46.43 6.77
N PRO A 259 -11.29 47.60 7.37
CA PRO A 259 -12.53 47.83 8.11
C PRO A 259 -13.77 48.05 7.22
N GLU A 260 -13.67 48.01 5.88
CA GLU A 260 -14.78 48.39 4.99
C GLU A 260 -15.61 47.24 4.40
N ARG A 261 -15.52 46.02 4.94
CA ARG A 261 -16.39 44.91 4.50
C ARG A 261 -17.24 44.28 5.60
N SER A 262 -17.86 45.12 6.43
CA SER A 262 -19.06 44.77 7.21
C SER A 262 -20.31 45.45 6.64
N ALA A 263 -20.62 45.17 5.37
CA ALA A 263 -21.93 45.44 4.75
C ALA A 263 -21.96 44.84 3.34
N GLY A 264 -22.00 43.51 3.24
CA GLY A 264 -22.20 42.83 1.96
C GLY A 264 -22.95 41.55 2.23
N GLY A 265 -24.28 41.64 2.16
CA GLY A 265 -25.13 40.45 2.16
C GLY A 265 -24.65 39.49 1.07
N VAL A 266 -24.73 38.20 1.36
CA VAL A 266 -24.52 37.14 0.38
C VAL A 266 -25.60 37.32 -0.69
N GLU A 267 -25.27 38.04 -1.77
CA GLU A 267 -26.04 37.96 -3.01
C GLU A 267 -25.89 36.52 -3.51
N PRO A 268 -26.99 35.78 -3.67
CA PRO A 268 -26.92 34.48 -4.32
C PRO A 268 -26.44 34.72 -5.75
N VAL A 269 -25.33 34.07 -6.11
CA VAL A 269 -24.88 34.00 -7.50
C VAL A 269 -26.00 33.37 -8.32
N ALA A 270 -26.71 34.20 -9.08
CA ALA A 270 -27.66 33.74 -10.08
C ALA A 270 -26.86 33.03 -11.18
N ILE A 271 -26.89 31.69 -11.15
CA ILE A 271 -26.42 30.87 -12.27
C ILE A 271 -27.51 30.96 -13.34
N ASP A 272 -27.36 31.95 -14.22
CA ASP A 272 -28.25 32.18 -15.36
C ASP A 272 -27.85 31.23 -16.52
N GLY A 273 -27.93 29.93 -16.25
CA GLY A 273 -27.70 28.87 -17.21
C GLY A 273 -28.59 27.69 -16.86
N GLU A 274 -29.50 27.34 -17.78
CA GLU A 274 -30.36 26.15 -17.68
C GLU A 274 -29.53 24.95 -17.21
N ILE A 275 -29.80 24.48 -15.99
CA ILE A 275 -29.26 23.22 -15.50
C ILE A 275 -29.85 22.15 -16.42
N PRO A 276 -29.04 21.44 -17.22
CA PRO A 276 -29.56 20.39 -18.08
C PRO A 276 -30.26 19.35 -17.21
N PRO A 277 -31.46 18.88 -17.58
CA PRO A 277 -32.22 17.94 -16.76
C PRO A 277 -31.38 16.69 -16.52
N GLU A 278 -31.35 16.26 -15.26
CA GLU A 278 -30.65 15.05 -14.88
C GLU A 278 -31.20 13.86 -15.69
N PRO A 279 -30.35 13.05 -16.32
CA PRO A 279 -30.79 11.95 -17.17
C PRO A 279 -31.58 10.92 -16.34
N SER A 280 -32.67 10.42 -16.93
CA SER A 280 -33.63 9.52 -16.30
C SER A 280 -32.95 8.32 -15.61
N PRO A 281 -33.48 7.87 -14.45
CA PRO A 281 -32.86 6.83 -13.63
C PRO A 281 -32.67 5.48 -14.34
N GLU A 282 -33.38 5.26 -15.43
CA GLU A 282 -33.26 4.07 -16.29
C GLU A 282 -31.95 4.04 -17.10
N ILE A 283 -31.32 5.19 -17.31
CA ILE A 283 -30.07 5.34 -18.10
C ILE A 283 -28.84 5.36 -17.17
N GLN A 284 -29.03 5.58 -15.87
CA GLN A 284 -27.95 5.57 -14.87
C GLN A 284 -27.54 4.15 -14.44
N VAL A 285 -27.01 3.38 -15.38
CA VAL A 285 -26.36 2.08 -15.08
C VAL A 285 -24.86 2.28 -14.87
N GLY A 286 -24.40 2.08 -13.63
CA GLY A 286 -22.97 2.00 -13.32
C GLY A 286 -22.52 2.61 -11.98
N ARG A 287 -23.35 3.44 -11.33
CA ARG A 287 -23.02 4.04 -10.02
C ARG A 287 -23.93 3.46 -8.93
N ARG A 288 -23.57 2.28 -8.40
CA ARG A 288 -24.14 1.84 -7.12
C ARG A 288 -23.30 2.46 -6.00
N VAL A 289 -23.86 3.43 -5.29
CA VAL A 289 -23.32 3.85 -4.00
C VAL A 289 -23.76 2.79 -2.99
N PRO A 290 -22.85 2.00 -2.39
CA PRO A 290 -23.24 1.07 -1.35
C PRO A 290 -23.72 1.89 -0.15
N LEU A 291 -25.01 1.79 0.18
CA LEU A 291 -25.56 2.36 1.40
C LEU A 291 -25.07 1.49 2.57
N THR A 292 -24.41 2.12 3.53
CA THR A 292 -24.04 1.47 4.78
C THR A 292 -25.24 1.41 5.72
N ALA A 293 -25.23 0.51 6.70
CA ALA A 293 -26.30 0.42 7.70
C ALA A 293 -26.52 1.77 8.43
N SER A 294 -25.46 2.55 8.59
CA SER A 294 -25.50 3.91 9.15
C SER A 294 -26.28 4.90 8.26
N ASP A 295 -26.22 4.77 6.94
CA ASP A 295 -26.96 5.63 5.99
C ASP A 295 -28.47 5.34 6.01
N VAL A 296 -28.82 4.06 6.24
CA VAL A 296 -30.23 3.64 6.40
C VAL A 296 -30.80 4.14 7.73
N LEU A 297 -30.02 4.03 8.82
CA LEU A 297 -30.39 4.50 10.14
C LEU A 297 -30.52 6.03 10.22
N SER A 298 -29.63 6.78 9.56
CA SER A 298 -29.71 8.24 9.53
C SER A 298 -30.87 8.76 8.68
N ARG A 299 -31.26 8.05 7.61
CA ARG A 299 -32.50 8.36 6.87
C ARG A 299 -33.77 8.00 7.64
N ALA A 300 -33.74 6.93 8.43
CA ALA A 300 -34.87 6.58 9.30
C ALA A 300 -35.05 7.64 10.40
N ALA A 301 -33.95 8.07 11.04
CA ALA A 301 -33.96 9.12 12.06
C ALA A 301 -34.40 10.49 11.50
N ALA A 302 -34.04 10.81 10.26
CA ALA A 302 -34.49 12.04 9.60
C ALA A 302 -36.01 12.06 9.36
N ARG A 303 -36.62 10.91 9.00
CA ARG A 303 -38.08 10.80 8.83
C ARG A 303 -38.84 10.86 10.16
N GLU A 304 -38.25 10.38 11.25
CA GLU A 304 -38.85 10.43 12.58
C GLU A 304 -38.81 11.85 13.18
N GLY A 305 -37.80 12.66 12.80
CA GLY A 305 -37.71 14.08 13.17
C GLY A 305 -38.70 15.00 12.43
N GLU A 306 -39.13 14.62 11.23
CA GLU A 306 -40.04 15.43 10.39
C GLU A 306 -41.52 15.29 10.82
N SER A 307 -41.88 14.22 11.56
CA SER A 307 -43.25 14.02 12.07
C SER A 307 -43.62 14.79 13.34
N LEU A 308 -42.70 15.60 13.91
CA LEU A 308 -42.96 16.36 15.15
C LEU A 308 -43.11 17.88 14.95
N GLN A 309 -43.18 18.35 13.70
CA GLN A 309 -43.40 19.76 13.39
C GLN A 309 -44.61 19.94 12.49
N ALA A 310 -45.78 19.51 12.97
CA ALA A 310 -47.06 19.93 12.42
C ALA A 310 -47.51 21.21 13.16
N ASP A 311 -47.46 22.32 12.43
CA ASP A 311 -47.95 23.66 12.80
C ASP A 311 -49.49 23.64 12.98
N PRO A 312 -50.06 24.19 14.06
CA PRO A 312 -51.50 24.19 14.28
C PRO A 312 -52.14 25.46 13.70
N SER A 313 -52.35 25.51 12.39
CA SER A 313 -53.34 26.42 11.81
C SER A 313 -53.76 25.98 10.42
N ASP A 314 -54.91 25.31 10.32
CA ASP A 314 -56.04 25.84 9.55
C ASP A 314 -57.21 24.85 9.61
N GLY A 315 -58.34 25.36 10.10
CA GLY A 315 -59.62 24.67 10.03
C GLY A 315 -60.29 24.95 8.68
N ASN A 316 -60.90 23.91 8.10
CA ASN A 316 -62.36 23.79 7.93
C ASN A 316 -62.70 22.83 6.78
N GLY A 317 -63.63 21.88 7.03
CA GLY A 317 -64.55 21.38 6.00
C GLY A 317 -64.64 19.87 5.76
N ALA A 318 -65.60 19.23 6.45
CA ALA A 318 -66.54 18.19 6.00
C ALA A 318 -66.00 16.84 5.46
N GLU A 319 -66.18 15.76 6.23
CA GLU A 319 -67.23 14.71 6.06
C GLU A 319 -67.02 13.77 4.86
N GLU A 320 -66.58 12.53 5.12
CA GLU A 320 -67.34 11.33 4.72
C GLU A 320 -66.85 10.07 5.44
N THR A 321 -67.84 9.23 5.75
CA THR A 321 -67.85 7.96 6.48
C THR A 321 -67.23 6.79 5.72
N GLY A 322 -66.67 5.81 6.43
CA GLY A 322 -66.29 4.53 5.81
C GLY A 322 -65.60 3.55 6.75
N ASP A 323 -66.41 2.80 7.47
CA ASP A 323 -66.09 1.57 8.20
C ASP A 323 -65.42 0.53 7.29
N ASP A 324 -64.39 -0.16 7.77
CA ASP A 324 -64.15 -1.60 7.50
C ASP A 324 -62.88 -2.08 8.19
N SER A 325 -63.10 -2.73 9.34
CA SER A 325 -62.18 -3.68 9.94
C SER A 325 -62.16 -4.99 9.13
N ALA A 326 -60.99 -5.39 8.63
CA ALA A 326 -60.78 -6.78 8.17
C ALA A 326 -59.39 -7.28 8.60
N SER A 327 -59.45 -8.10 9.64
CA SER A 327 -58.46 -9.08 10.08
C SER A 327 -57.97 -9.97 8.93
N PHE A 328 -56.66 -10.25 8.87
CA PHE A 328 -56.14 -11.34 8.02
C PHE A 328 -55.28 -12.34 8.82
N GLU A 329 -55.61 -13.59 8.54
CA GLU A 329 -55.41 -14.88 9.22
C GLU A 329 -54.02 -15.48 8.95
N TRP A 330 -53.46 -16.20 9.94
CA TRP A 330 -52.24 -17.00 9.82
C TRP A 330 -52.60 -18.40 9.31
N ALA A 331 -52.02 -18.82 8.20
CA ALA A 331 -52.16 -20.18 7.69
C ALA A 331 -51.01 -21.07 8.19
N ASP A 332 -51.35 -22.03 9.04
CA ASP A 332 -50.58 -23.23 9.33
C ASP A 332 -50.57 -24.16 8.11
N VAL A 333 -49.44 -24.84 7.86
CA VAL A 333 -49.33 -25.94 6.89
C VAL A 333 -48.74 -27.15 7.62
N ASP A 334 -49.60 -28.13 7.86
CA ASP A 334 -49.28 -29.47 8.35
C ASP A 334 -48.78 -30.40 7.23
N ASP A 335 -47.91 -31.32 7.65
CA ASP A 335 -47.56 -32.67 7.17
C ASP A 335 -48.12 -33.19 5.84
N GLN A 336 -47.19 -33.57 4.94
CA GLN A 336 -47.10 -34.92 4.32
C GLN A 336 -45.64 -35.30 4.04
#